data_AF-A0A9P7TE20-F1
#
_entry.id   AF-A0A9P7TE20-F1
#
_cell.length_a   1.000
_cell.length_b   1.000
_cell.length_c   1.000
_cell.angle_alpha   90.00
_cell.angle_beta   90.00
_cell.angle_gamma   90.00
#
_symmetry.space_group_name_H-M   'P 1'
#
loop_
_entity.id
_entity.type
_entity.pdbx_description
1 polymer ?
#
loop_
_entity_poly.entity_id
_entity_poly.type
_entity_poly.pdbx_seq_one_letter_code
_entity_poly.pdbx_strand_id
1 'polypeptide(L)'
;MRLHTTLAFVSGALALATGPLVQHPSDQQTVQGDTSFNAEDTVLVTSEITSRDETVSSSEVEKRMPGTEATVRMPQAPGPGATPITIAGITFTFIMAKRWIQRNGEEVLEHYVKHLLFRNQNPGRMAVEAIANGLKFFSMHMAQNVQSTDDPPTGADYFKLTVEALGDEL
;
A
#
# COMPACT_ATOMS: atom_id res chain seq x y z
N MET A 1 13.97 48.82 -3.97
CA MET A 1 14.37 48.71 -2.55
C MET A 1 14.54 47.24 -2.24
N ARG A 2 15.77 46.84 -1.88
CA ARG A 2 16.10 45.49 -1.40
C ARG A 2 15.98 45.52 0.13
N LEU A 3 15.31 44.56 0.75
CA LEU A 3 15.55 44.27 2.16
C LEU A 3 15.40 42.77 2.47
N HIS A 4 16.23 42.37 3.41
CA HIS A 4 16.78 41.06 3.67
C HIS A 4 15.90 40.18 4.59
N THR A 5 15.91 38.87 4.28
CA THR A 5 15.96 37.69 5.17
C THR A 5 15.68 37.87 6.67
N THR A 6 14.81 37.03 7.21
CA THR A 6 15.18 36.12 8.33
C THR A 6 14.40 34.80 8.26
N LEU A 7 15.18 33.71 8.34
CA LEU A 7 14.81 32.31 8.30
C LEU A 7 14.93 31.79 9.74
N ALA A 8 13.83 31.39 10.38
CA ALA A 8 13.86 30.81 11.71
C ALA A 8 13.70 29.30 11.62
N PHE A 9 14.82 28.60 11.49
CA PHE A 9 14.93 27.17 11.78
C PHE A 9 14.84 26.98 13.30
N VAL A 10 13.87 26.21 13.78
CA VAL A 10 13.91 25.62 15.13
C VAL A 10 14.04 24.11 14.95
N SER A 11 15.20 23.61 15.33
CA SER A 11 15.57 22.20 15.36
C SER A 11 15.72 21.74 16.80
N GLY A 12 15.20 20.54 17.10
CA GLY A 12 15.87 19.59 17.99
C GLY A 12 15.36 19.48 19.43
N ALA A 13 14.67 18.38 19.72
CA ALA A 13 14.93 17.54 20.90
C ALA A 13 14.31 16.15 20.71
N LEU A 14 15.07 15.23 20.12
CA LEU A 14 14.85 13.78 20.22
C LEU A 14 15.29 13.34 21.61
N ALA A 15 14.34 13.03 22.48
CA ALA A 15 14.62 12.35 23.74
C ALA A 15 14.65 10.83 23.48
N LEU A 16 15.83 10.32 23.10
CA LEU A 16 16.16 8.90 23.16
C LEU A 16 16.44 8.54 24.61
N ALA A 17 15.47 7.92 25.29
CA ALA A 17 15.70 7.30 26.58
C ALA A 17 16.40 5.94 26.37
N THR A 18 17.73 5.98 26.33
CA THR A 18 18.58 4.79 26.46
C THR A 18 18.66 4.39 27.93
N GLY A 19 18.15 3.20 28.27
CA GLY A 19 18.48 2.49 29.50
C GLY A 19 19.21 1.19 29.14
N PRO A 20 20.40 0.88 29.72
CA PRO A 20 21.21 -0.27 29.38
C PRO A 20 20.98 -1.46 30.33
N LEU A 21 21.31 -2.69 29.90
CA LEU A 21 21.91 -3.84 30.62
C LEU A 21 21.64 -5.11 29.77
N VAL A 22 22.57 -5.67 28.99
CA VAL A 22 23.80 -6.44 29.31
C VAL A 22 23.52 -7.82 29.98
N GLN A 23 23.74 -8.88 29.19
CA GLN A 23 24.22 -10.25 29.51
C GLN A 23 23.27 -11.21 30.27
N HIS A 24 23.18 -12.53 30.00
CA HIS A 24 24.12 -13.51 29.44
C HIS A 24 23.33 -14.71 28.84
N PRO A 25 23.92 -15.50 27.92
CA PRO A 25 23.35 -16.77 27.46
C PRO A 25 23.64 -17.87 28.48
N SER A 26 22.68 -18.75 28.75
CA SER A 26 22.96 -20.05 29.38
C SER A 26 22.17 -21.15 28.66
N ASP A 27 22.94 -21.99 28.00
CA ASP A 27 22.92 -23.45 28.09
C ASP A 27 21.64 -24.21 27.71
N GLN A 28 21.74 -24.78 26.51
CA GLN A 28 21.60 -26.21 26.25
C GLN A 28 21.18 -27.10 27.45
N GLN A 29 19.97 -27.65 27.35
CA GLN A 29 19.59 -28.98 27.84
C GLN A 29 18.23 -29.30 27.17
N THR A 30 17.92 -30.44 26.57
CA THR A 30 18.63 -31.69 26.33
C THR A 30 17.90 -32.33 25.16
N VAL A 31 18.64 -32.70 24.12
CA VAL A 31 18.18 -33.67 23.12
C VAL A 31 18.09 -35.00 23.83
N GLN A 32 16.87 -35.47 24.12
CA GLN A 32 16.67 -36.86 24.52
C GLN A 32 16.41 -37.66 23.23
N GLY A 33 17.52 -38.04 22.59
CA GLY A 33 17.52 -39.03 21.53
C GLY A 33 17.37 -40.41 22.15
N ASP A 34 16.18 -41.00 22.04
CA ASP A 34 16.05 -42.44 22.18
C ASP A 34 16.36 -43.07 20.82
N THR A 35 17.64 -43.40 20.67
CA THR A 35 18.13 -44.29 19.62
C THR A 35 17.96 -45.72 20.11
N SER A 36 16.86 -46.36 19.72
CA SER A 36 16.85 -47.81 19.59
C SER A 36 16.84 -48.16 18.11
N PHE A 37 18.04 -48.22 17.56
CA PHE A 37 18.32 -49.00 16.36
C PHE A 37 18.00 -50.46 16.66
N ASN A 38 16.97 -51.01 16.03
CA ASN A 38 16.91 -52.42 15.70
C ASN A 38 16.89 -52.50 14.18
N ALA A 39 18.08 -52.70 13.61
CA ALA A 39 18.23 -53.17 12.26
C ALA A 39 18.17 -54.69 12.32
N GLU A 40 17.18 -55.29 11.69
CA GLU A 40 17.31 -56.58 11.00
C GLU A 40 16.02 -56.88 10.22
N ASP A 41 16.20 -57.05 8.91
CA ASP A 41 15.28 -57.70 7.96
C ASP A 41 13.97 -56.95 7.66
N THR A 42 13.61 -56.56 6.43
CA THR A 42 13.53 -57.42 5.24
C THR A 42 13.06 -56.53 4.06
N VAL A 43 13.74 -56.62 2.92
CA VAL A 43 13.23 -56.47 1.54
C VAL A 43 12.70 -55.10 1.06
N LEU A 44 13.43 -54.59 0.07
CA LEU A 44 12.98 -53.69 -1.00
C LEU A 44 11.57 -54.07 -1.50
N VAL A 45 10.56 -53.33 -1.07
CA VAL A 45 9.26 -53.31 -1.73
C VAL A 45 9.06 -51.93 -2.32
N THR A 46 9.16 -51.88 -3.64
CA THR A 46 8.72 -50.77 -4.49
C THR A 46 7.23 -50.55 -4.24
N SER A 47 6.88 -49.66 -3.32
CA SER A 47 5.48 -49.28 -3.09
C SER A 47 5.02 -48.32 -4.17
N GLU A 48 4.52 -48.95 -5.23
CA GLU A 48 3.53 -48.48 -6.19
C GLU A 48 2.65 -47.34 -5.62
N ILE A 49 2.82 -46.12 -6.14
CA ILE A 49 2.00 -44.95 -5.79
C ILE A 49 0.57 -45.27 -6.25
N THR A 50 -0.22 -45.73 -5.29
CA THR A 50 -1.64 -46.02 -5.48
C THR A 50 -2.36 -44.68 -5.62
N SER A 51 -3.01 -44.44 -6.77
CA SER A 51 -3.84 -43.25 -7.05
C SER A 51 -5.09 -43.19 -6.17
N ARG A 52 -4.94 -43.04 -4.86
CA ARG A 52 -6.06 -42.96 -3.93
C ARG A 52 -5.81 -42.23 -2.62
N ASP A 53 -4.84 -41.31 -2.59
CA ASP A 53 -4.68 -40.33 -1.51
C ASP A 53 -4.43 -38.93 -2.10
N GLU A 54 -5.42 -38.44 -2.82
CA GLU A 54 -5.62 -36.99 -2.99
C GLU A 54 -6.91 -36.58 -2.27
N THR A 55 -7.01 -36.88 -0.98
CA THR A 55 -7.66 -35.92 -0.08
C THR A 55 -6.71 -34.75 0.08
N VAL A 56 -6.57 -33.98 -1.01
CA VAL A 56 -6.18 -32.57 -0.91
C VAL A 56 -7.24 -32.00 0.02
N SER A 57 -6.85 -31.76 1.26
CA SER A 57 -7.51 -30.81 2.12
C SER A 57 -7.59 -29.54 1.30
N SER A 58 -8.71 -29.35 0.62
CA SER A 58 -9.15 -28.08 0.08
C SER A 58 -9.41 -27.19 1.30
N SER A 59 -8.33 -26.77 1.96
CA SER A 59 -8.29 -25.46 2.56
C SER A 59 -8.57 -24.54 1.39
N GLU A 60 -9.85 -24.25 1.25
CA GLU A 60 -10.40 -23.21 0.42
C GLU A 60 -9.40 -22.06 0.48
N VAL A 61 -8.62 -21.89 -0.60
CA VAL A 61 -7.79 -20.72 -0.75
C VAL A 61 -8.79 -19.59 -0.70
N GLU A 62 -8.91 -18.96 0.46
CA GLU A 62 -9.90 -17.95 0.75
C GLU A 62 -9.80 -16.94 -0.37
N LYS A 63 -10.79 -17.01 -1.27
CA LYS A 63 -10.79 -16.25 -2.52
C LYS A 63 -10.95 -14.82 -2.07
N ARG A 64 -9.82 -14.11 -1.92
CA ARG A 64 -9.76 -12.70 -1.56
C ARG A 64 -10.87 -12.00 -2.31
N MET A 65 -11.80 -11.41 -1.57
CA MET A 65 -12.92 -10.69 -2.16
C MET A 65 -12.33 -9.71 -3.19
N PRO A 66 -12.80 -9.72 -4.44
CA PRO A 66 -12.23 -8.82 -5.43
C PRO A 66 -12.43 -7.39 -4.91
N GLY A 67 -11.33 -6.65 -4.78
CA GLY A 67 -11.37 -5.24 -4.44
C GLY A 67 -12.30 -4.46 -5.37
N THR A 68 -12.70 -3.28 -4.93
CA THR A 68 -13.38 -2.35 -5.82
C THR A 68 -12.38 -1.70 -6.75
N GLU A 69 -12.56 -1.89 -8.05
CA GLU A 69 -11.80 -1.17 -9.07
C GLU A 69 -12.67 -0.10 -9.72
N ALA A 70 -12.08 1.07 -9.95
CA ALA A 70 -12.74 2.16 -10.66
C ALA A 70 -11.74 2.93 -11.53
N THR A 71 -12.22 3.48 -12.64
CA THR A 71 -11.45 4.43 -13.43
C THR A 71 -12.02 5.83 -13.23
N VAL A 72 -11.18 6.75 -12.79
CA VAL A 72 -11.57 8.11 -12.44
C VAL A 72 -10.91 9.08 -13.42
N ARG A 73 -11.71 9.99 -13.98
CA ARG A 73 -11.23 11.06 -14.86
C ARG A 73 -10.64 12.19 -14.04
N MET A 74 -9.46 12.69 -14.43
CA MET A 74 -8.88 13.88 -13.84
C MET A 74 -9.58 15.14 -14.38
N PRO A 75 -10.02 16.06 -13.52
CA PRO A 75 -10.57 17.33 -13.95
C PRO A 75 -9.52 18.16 -14.69
N GLN A 76 -9.94 18.78 -15.80
CA GLN A 76 -9.11 19.70 -16.58
C GLN A 76 -9.39 21.17 -16.25
N ALA A 77 -10.40 21.44 -15.42
CA ALA A 77 -10.77 22.79 -14.99
C ALA A 77 -11.29 22.78 -13.56
N PRO A 78 -11.10 23.87 -12.80
CA PRO A 78 -11.77 24.03 -11.51
C PRO A 78 -13.29 24.12 -11.71
N GLY A 79 -14.06 23.63 -10.73
CA GLY A 79 -15.53 23.69 -10.75
C GLY A 79 -16.18 22.34 -10.43
N PRO A 80 -17.40 22.07 -10.94
CA PRO A 80 -18.17 20.86 -10.61
C PRO A 80 -17.42 19.56 -10.91
N GLY A 81 -16.59 19.54 -11.95
CA GLY A 81 -15.77 18.38 -12.32
C GLY A 81 -14.61 18.09 -11.35
N ALA A 82 -14.21 19.04 -10.51
CA ALA A 82 -13.15 18.90 -9.51
C ALA A 82 -13.69 18.67 -8.09
N THR A 83 -14.97 18.28 -7.97
CA THR A 83 -15.57 17.97 -6.67
C THR A 83 -14.99 16.68 -6.09
N PRO A 84 -14.93 16.55 -4.75
CA PRO A 84 -14.50 15.31 -4.13
C PRO A 84 -15.41 14.14 -4.52
N ILE A 85 -14.81 12.99 -4.78
CA ILE A 85 -15.51 11.77 -5.17
C ILE A 85 -15.18 10.68 -4.15
N THR A 86 -16.16 9.85 -3.80
CA THR A 86 -15.97 8.72 -2.89
C THR A 86 -16.24 7.41 -3.62
N ILE A 87 -15.27 6.49 -3.59
CA ILE A 87 -15.40 5.13 -4.13
C ILE A 87 -14.91 4.15 -3.07
N ALA A 88 -15.72 3.12 -2.80
CA ALA A 88 -15.43 2.10 -1.78
C ALA A 88 -15.03 2.69 -0.41
N GLY A 89 -15.67 3.80 -0.02
CA GLY A 89 -15.40 4.53 1.22
C GLY A 89 -14.06 5.28 1.27
N ILE A 90 -13.31 5.34 0.17
CA ILE A 90 -12.17 6.24 0.01
C ILE A 90 -12.64 7.50 -0.69
N THR A 91 -12.53 8.65 -0.01
CA THR A 91 -12.78 9.96 -0.61
C THR A 91 -11.49 10.50 -1.20
N PHE A 92 -11.53 10.93 -2.45
CA PHE A 92 -10.43 11.63 -3.10
C PHE A 92 -10.81 13.05 -3.45
N THR A 93 -9.89 13.97 -3.14
CA THR A 93 -10.03 15.40 -3.42
C THR A 93 -8.97 15.83 -4.43
N PHE A 94 -9.40 16.51 -5.48
CA PHE A 94 -8.53 17.04 -6.52
C PHE A 94 -7.96 18.40 -6.09
N ILE A 95 -6.65 18.48 -5.89
CA ILE A 95 -5.97 19.75 -5.62
C ILE A 95 -5.42 20.28 -6.94
N MET A 96 -6.11 21.27 -7.49
CA MET A 96 -5.80 21.87 -8.79
C MET A 96 -4.68 22.90 -8.71
N ALA A 97 -3.90 23.02 -9.76
CA ALA A 97 -2.95 24.11 -9.98
C ALA A 97 -3.05 24.65 -11.41
N LYS A 98 -2.30 25.72 -11.69
CA LYS A 98 -2.21 26.37 -12.99
C LYS A 98 -0.75 26.50 -13.42
N ARG A 99 -0.49 26.38 -14.72
CA ARG A 99 0.84 26.59 -15.32
C ARG A 99 0.69 27.26 -16.68
N TRP A 100 1.68 28.06 -17.06
CA TRP A 100 1.80 28.57 -18.42
C TRP A 100 2.44 27.50 -19.29
N ILE A 101 1.82 27.20 -20.43
CA ILE A 101 2.36 26.29 -21.44
C ILE A 101 2.38 27.00 -22.79
N GLN A 102 3.36 26.65 -23.63
CA GLN A 102 3.38 27.13 -25.00
C GLN A 102 2.60 26.14 -25.88
N ARG A 103 1.51 26.58 -26.49
CA ARG A 103 0.69 25.77 -27.41
C ARG A 103 0.53 26.55 -28.70
N ASN A 104 0.98 25.98 -29.82
CA ASN A 104 0.93 26.61 -31.15
C ASN A 104 1.60 28.00 -31.22
N GLY A 105 2.68 28.21 -30.46
CA GLY A 105 3.40 29.49 -30.42
C GLY A 105 2.81 30.55 -29.47
N GLU A 106 1.67 30.28 -28.84
CA GLU A 106 1.03 31.15 -27.86
C GLU A 106 1.22 30.62 -26.43
N GLU A 107 1.35 31.52 -25.45
CA GLU A 107 1.31 31.18 -24.03
C GLU A 107 -0.15 31.01 -23.57
N VAL A 108 -0.49 29.79 -23.16
CA VAL A 108 -1.83 29.44 -22.66
C VAL A 108 -1.74 29.03 -21.20
N LEU A 109 -2.67 29.53 -20.39
CA LEU A 109 -2.81 29.10 -19.00
C LEU A 109 -3.56 27.76 -18.95
N GLU A 110 -2.86 26.71 -18.56
CA GLU A 110 -3.42 25.36 -18.39
C GLU A 110 -3.70 25.08 -16.90
N HIS A 111 -4.86 24.46 -16.62
CA HIS A 111 -5.19 23.93 -15.31
C HIS A 111 -4.93 22.42 -15.30
N TYR A 112 -4.41 21.91 -14.18
CA TYR A 112 -4.12 20.49 -14.01
C TYR A 112 -4.27 20.07 -12.55
N VAL A 113 -4.45 18.78 -12.31
CA VAL A 113 -4.41 18.20 -10.95
C VAL A 113 -2.94 18.14 -10.51
N LYS A 114 -2.60 18.89 -9.46
CA LYS A 114 -1.25 18.88 -8.89
C LYS A 114 -1.08 17.78 -7.85
N HIS A 115 -2.08 17.64 -6.98
CA HIS A 115 -2.09 16.65 -5.92
C HIS A 115 -3.46 15.97 -5.84
N LEU A 116 -3.47 14.70 -5.45
CA LEU A 116 -4.65 13.96 -5.05
C LEU A 116 -4.56 13.67 -3.55
N LEU A 117 -5.57 14.12 -2.80
CA LEU A 117 -5.72 13.78 -1.39
C LEU A 117 -6.65 12.58 -1.28
N PHE A 118 -6.16 11.49 -0.72
CA PHE A 118 -6.91 10.28 -0.40
C PHE A 118 -7.27 10.29 1.08
N ARG A 119 -8.52 9.96 1.41
CA ARG A 119 -9.01 9.82 2.79
C ARG A 119 -9.80 8.53 2.93
N ASN A 120 -9.43 7.69 3.90
CA ASN A 120 -10.24 6.52 4.23
C ASN A 120 -11.37 6.91 5.20
N GLN A 121 -12.62 6.77 4.75
CA GLN A 121 -13.82 6.95 5.56
C GLN A 121 -14.39 5.62 6.09
N ASN A 122 -13.84 4.48 5.65
CA ASN A 122 -14.25 3.18 6.17
C ASN A 122 -13.78 3.00 7.62
N PRO A 123 -14.54 2.23 8.43
CA PRO A 123 -14.12 1.90 9.79
C PRO A 123 -12.90 0.97 9.83
N GLY A 124 -12.69 0.16 8.79
CA GLY A 124 -11.58 -0.78 8.67
C GLY A 124 -10.36 -0.23 7.92
N ARG A 125 -9.28 -1.01 7.94
CA ARG A 125 -8.09 -0.76 7.12
C ARG A 125 -8.37 -1.12 5.66
N MET A 126 -7.99 -0.23 4.77
CA MET A 126 -8.14 -0.44 3.32
C MET A 126 -6.77 -0.38 2.66
N ALA A 127 -6.46 -1.33 1.78
CA ALA A 127 -5.37 -1.18 0.82
C ALA A 127 -5.89 -0.36 -0.36
N VAL A 128 -5.20 0.74 -0.65
CA VAL A 128 -5.58 1.67 -1.72
C VAL A 128 -4.41 1.81 -2.68
N GLU A 129 -4.68 1.59 -3.96
CA GLU A 129 -3.71 1.72 -5.04
C GLU A 129 -4.27 2.62 -6.15
N ALA A 130 -3.46 3.55 -6.65
CA ALA A 130 -3.79 4.37 -7.80
C ALA A 130 -2.69 4.32 -8.87
N ILE A 131 -3.11 4.07 -10.11
CA ILE A 131 -2.25 3.93 -11.28
C ILE A 131 -2.74 4.87 -12.39
N ALA A 132 -1.84 5.66 -12.96
CA ALA A 132 -2.13 6.55 -14.09
C ALA A 132 -1.03 6.43 -15.13
N ASN A 133 -1.39 6.44 -16.43
CA ASN A 133 -0.43 6.24 -17.53
C ASN A 133 0.48 5.01 -17.35
N GLY A 134 -0.03 3.94 -16.74
CA GLY A 134 0.72 2.72 -16.44
C GLY A 134 1.69 2.82 -15.25
N LEU A 135 1.79 3.99 -14.60
CA LEU A 135 2.62 4.22 -13.43
C LEU A 135 1.78 4.22 -12.15
N LYS A 136 2.19 3.38 -11.19
CA LYS A 136 1.64 3.44 -9.84
C LYS A 136 2.21 4.65 -9.13
N PHE A 137 1.34 5.60 -8.80
CA PHE A 137 1.73 6.84 -8.11
C PHE A 137 1.24 6.86 -6.67
N PHE A 138 0.28 6.01 -6.28
CA PHE A 138 -0.16 5.90 -4.90
C PHE A 138 -0.35 4.43 -4.51
N SER A 139 0.16 4.05 -3.35
CA SER A 139 -0.02 2.71 -2.78
C SER A 139 0.13 2.78 -1.27
N MET A 140 -0.96 2.56 -0.53
CA MET A 140 -0.94 2.65 0.93
C MET A 140 -2.01 1.79 1.58
N HIS A 141 -1.67 1.19 2.72
CA HIS A 141 -2.65 0.64 3.65
C HIS A 141 -3.14 1.77 4.56
N MET A 142 -4.35 2.24 4.33
CA MET A 142 -4.95 3.37 5.03
C MET A 142 -5.82 2.89 6.19
N ALA A 143 -5.45 3.25 7.42
CA ALA A 143 -6.33 3.08 8.58
C ALA A 143 -7.51 4.07 8.53
N GLN A 144 -8.50 3.89 9.39
CA GLN A 144 -9.66 4.77 9.48
C GLN A 144 -9.24 6.24 9.66
N ASN A 145 -9.85 7.14 8.89
CA ASN A 145 -9.61 8.58 8.90
C ASN A 145 -8.18 9.03 8.54
N VAL A 146 -7.31 8.11 8.13
CA VAL A 146 -5.99 8.48 7.59
C VAL A 146 -6.17 9.24 6.28
N GLN A 147 -5.36 10.28 6.13
CA GLN A 147 -5.28 11.10 4.93
C GLN A 147 -3.86 11.05 4.39
N SER A 148 -3.72 10.93 3.08
CA SER A 148 -2.43 10.96 2.40
C SER A 148 -2.58 11.66 1.07
N THR A 149 -1.52 12.34 0.63
CA THR A 149 -1.51 13.13 -0.59
C THR A 149 -0.39 12.63 -1.49
N ASP A 150 -0.69 12.50 -2.78
CA ASP A 150 0.32 12.13 -3.77
C ASP A 150 0.11 12.84 -5.11
N ASP A 151 1.15 12.85 -5.92
CA ASP A 151 1.22 13.62 -7.16
C ASP A 151 0.94 12.69 -8.35
N PRO A 152 -0.17 12.88 -9.09
CA PRO A 152 -0.39 12.09 -10.28
C PRO A 152 0.69 12.39 -11.34
N PRO A 153 1.02 11.42 -12.20
CA PRO A 153 1.88 11.63 -13.36
C PRO A 153 1.39 12.80 -14.21
N THR A 154 2.32 13.66 -14.63
CA THR A 154 1.98 14.83 -15.44
C THR A 154 1.31 14.42 -16.76
N GLY A 155 0.19 15.06 -17.10
CA GLY A 155 -0.54 14.78 -18.34
C GLY A 155 -1.42 13.53 -18.29
N ALA A 156 -1.67 12.95 -17.11
CA ALA A 156 -2.68 11.91 -16.96
C ALA A 156 -4.10 12.49 -17.08
N ASP A 157 -4.91 11.91 -17.98
CA ASP A 157 -6.34 12.25 -18.10
C ASP A 157 -7.22 11.39 -17.19
N TYR A 158 -6.73 10.19 -16.82
CA TYR A 158 -7.44 9.21 -16.01
C TYR A 158 -6.47 8.49 -15.07
N PHE A 159 -7.00 7.98 -13.97
CA PHE A 159 -6.31 7.00 -13.14
C PHE A 159 -7.24 5.84 -12.82
N LYS A 160 -6.66 4.64 -12.71
CA LYS A 160 -7.29 3.47 -12.14
C LYS A 160 -7.09 3.50 -10.63
N LEU A 161 -8.15 3.27 -9.88
CA LEU A 161 -8.17 3.12 -8.43
C LEU A 161 -8.54 1.67 -8.12
N THR A 162 -7.78 1.03 -7.23
CA THR A 162 -8.11 -0.25 -6.63
C THR A 162 -8.20 -0.08 -5.12
N VAL A 163 -9.28 -0.55 -4.52
CA VAL A 163 -9.53 -0.48 -3.07
C VAL A 163 -9.90 -1.87 -2.57
N GLU A 164 -9.11 -2.39 -1.65
CA GLU A 164 -9.30 -3.71 -1.04
C GLU A 164 -9.45 -3.57 0.47
N ALA A 165 -10.41 -4.27 1.06
CA ALA A 165 -10.50 -4.37 2.51
C ALA A 165 -9.38 -5.29 2.99
N LEU A 166 -8.61 -4.83 3.97
CA LEU A 166 -7.66 -5.68 4.67
C LEU A 166 -8.42 -6.36 5.81
N GLY A 167 -8.52 -7.69 5.76
CA GLY A 167 -8.99 -8.46 6.90
C GLY A 167 -8.09 -8.17 8.10
N ASP A 168 -8.69 -7.95 9.27
CA ASP A 168 -7.94 -7.87 10.52
C ASP A 168 -7.45 -9.29 10.84
N GLU A 169 -6.28 -9.67 10.32
CA GLU A 169 -5.53 -10.80 10.86
C GLU A 169 -4.91 -10.33 12.19
N LEU A 170 -5.61 -10.63 13.29
CA LEU A 170 -5.10 -10.61 14.67
C LEU A 170 -5.11 -12.02 15.24
#